data_AF-A0A847BLU6-F1
#
_entry.id   AF-A0A847BLU6-F1
#
_cell.length_a   1.000
_cell.length_b   1.000
_cell.length_c   1.000
_cell.angle_alpha   90.00
_cell.angle_beta   90.00
_cell.angle_gamma   90.00
#
_symmetry.space_group_name_H-M   'P 1'
#
loop_
_entity.id
_entity.type
_entity.pdbx_description
1 polymer ?
#
loop_
_entity_poly.entity_id
_entity_poly.type
_entity_poly.pdbx_seq_one_letter_code
_entity_poly.pdbx_strand_id
1 'polypeptide(L)' 'IRVSKSTIVNVKKIKSIQRGISSIREIEFHNSQKSVYVSRKYYPLFRDKMEERSI' A
#
# COMPACT_ATOMS: atom_id res chain seq x y z
N ILE A 1 2.49 -8.42 -1.17
CA ILE A 1 2.77 -8.15 0.27
C ILE A 1 1.47 -8.01 1.04
N ARG A 2 1.46 -8.40 2.31
CA ARG A 2 0.31 -8.19 3.20
C ARG A 2 0.29 -6.74 3.69
N VAL A 3 -0.85 -6.07 3.55
CA VAL A 3 -1.03 -4.64 3.91
C VAL A 3 -2.05 -4.42 5.03
N SER A 4 -2.85 -5.44 5.34
CA SER A 4 -3.77 -5.48 6.47
C SER A 4 -3.85 -6.92 7.01
N LYS A 5 -4.60 -7.15 8.09
CA LYS A 5 -4.81 -8.52 8.61
C LYS A 5 -5.45 -9.45 7.56
N SER A 6 -6.28 -8.92 6.67
CA SER A 6 -7.06 -9.68 5.69
C SER A 6 -6.66 -9.43 4.23
N THR A 7 -5.74 -8.49 3.94
CA THR A 7 -5.49 -8.05 2.56
C THR A 7 -4.04 -8.24 2.14
N ILE A 8 -3.87 -8.92 1.00
CA ILE A 8 -2.59 -9.10 0.30
C ILE A 8 -2.68 -8.39 -1.05
N VAL A 9 -1.68 -7.58 -1.39
CA VAL A 9 -1.66 -6.76 -2.59
C VAL A 9 -0.39 -6.93 -3.38
N ASN A 10 -0.44 -6.67 -4.68
CA ASN A 10 0.72 -6.63 -5.55
C ASN A 10 1.30 -5.21 -5.59
N VAL A 11 2.49 -5.03 -5.00
CA VAL A 11 3.19 -3.73 -4.96
C VAL A 11 3.50 -3.16 -6.34
N LYS A 12 3.71 -4.01 -7.36
CA LYS A 12 4.03 -3.59 -8.73
C LYS A 12 2.87 -2.88 -9.43
N LYS A 13 1.63 -3.12 -8.99
CA LYS A 13 0.43 -2.53 -9.57
C LYS A 13 -0.06 -1.29 -8.82
N ILE A 14 0.70 -0.78 -7.86
CA ILE A 14 0.31 0.40 -7.08
C ILE A 14 0.64 1.67 -7.86
N LYS A 15 -0.38 2.51 -8.06
CA LYS A 15 -0.34 3.77 -8.79
C LYS A 15 0.03 4.93 -7.87
N SER A 16 -0.68 5.08 -6.77
CA SER A 16 -0.53 6.20 -5.85
C SER A 16 -0.73 5.71 -4.42
N ILE A 17 -0.16 6.46 -3.46
CA ILE A 17 -0.34 6.23 -2.04
C ILE A 17 -0.79 7.55 -1.41
N GLN A 18 -2.00 7.60 -0.87
CA GLN A 18 -2.55 8.76 -0.20
C GLN A 18 -2.46 8.59 1.33
N ARG A 19 -2.23 9.69 2.05
CA ARG A 19 -2.20 9.69 3.52
C ARG A 19 -3.61 9.96 4.04
N GLY A 20 -4.15 9.02 4.82
CA GLY A 20 -5.44 9.18 5.48
C GLY A 20 -5.36 9.85 6.86
N ILE A 21 -6.53 10.05 7.46
CA ILE A 21 -6.77 10.84 8.67
C ILE A 21 -6.09 10.23 9.93
N SER A 22 -5.87 8.91 9.97
CA SER A 22 -5.42 8.16 11.17
C SER A 22 -4.09 7.43 11.00
N SER A 23 -3.13 8.01 10.26
CA SER A 23 -1.83 7.39 9.90
C SER A 23 -1.95 6.08 9.09
N ILE A 24 -3.15 5.74 8.65
CA ILE A 24 -3.44 4.72 7.65
C ILE A 24 -3.11 5.33 6.30
N ARG A 25 -2.64 4.51 5.36
CA ARG A 25 -2.41 4.95 3.98
C ARG A 25 -3.40 4.27 3.06
N GLU A 26 -3.93 4.99 2.10
CA GLU A 26 -4.77 4.44 1.04
C GLU A 26 -3.90 4.20 -0.20
N ILE A 27 -4.08 3.07 -0.84
CA ILE A 27 -3.37 2.71 -2.07
C ILE A 27 -4.36 2.53 -3.21
N GLU A 28 -4.00 3.10 -4.35
CA GLU A 28 -4.74 2.96 -5.60
C GLU A 28 -3.94 2.07 -6.56
N PHE A 29 -4.64 1.32 -7.40
CA PHE A 29 -4.00 0.41 -8.35
C PHE A 29 -4.07 0.92 -9.79
N HIS A 30 -3.06 0.59 -10.58
CA HIS A 30 -3.09 0.73 -12.02
C HIS A 30 -4.17 -0.19 -12.61
N ASN A 31 -4.99 0.34 -13.53
CA ASN A 31 -6.08 -0.37 -14.20
C ASN A 31 -7.17 -0.91 -13.26
N SER A 32 -7.34 -0.32 -12.07
CA SER A 32 -8.47 -0.61 -11.18
C SER A 32 -8.94 0.65 -10.47
N GLN A 33 -10.26 0.81 -10.34
CA GLN A 33 -10.87 1.83 -9.49
C GLN A 33 -10.91 1.43 -8.01
N LYS A 34 -10.44 0.22 -7.67
CA LYS A 34 -10.39 -0.23 -6.27
C LYS A 34 -9.28 0.51 -5.54
N SER A 35 -9.61 1.02 -4.36
CA SER A 35 -8.63 1.49 -3.37
C SER A 35 -8.61 0.56 -2.16
N VAL A 36 -7.45 0.45 -1.52
CA VAL A 36 -7.25 -0.41 -0.35
C VAL A 36 -6.50 0.38 0.73
N TYR A 37 -6.85 0.14 1.99
CA TYR A 37 -6.14 0.73 3.11
C TYR A 37 -5.02 -0.17 3.63
N VAL A 38 -3.85 0.44 3.84
CA VAL A 38 -2.69 -0.13 4.50
C VAL A 38 -2.74 0.22 5.98
N SER A 39 -2.87 -0.80 6.82
CA SER A 39 -2.89 -0.60 8.27
C SER A 39 -1.51 -0.17 8.77
N ARG A 40 -1.49 0.70 9.79
CA ARG A 40 -0.26 1.27 10.39
C ARG A 40 0.85 0.24 10.65
N LYS A 41 0.48 -0.93 11.19
CA LYS A 41 1.41 -2.02 11.52
C LYS A 41 2.19 -2.55 10.30
N TYR A 42 1.59 -2.54 9.12
CA TYR A 42 2.18 -3.11 7.90
C TYR A 42 2.87 -2.05 7.04
N TYR A 43 2.69 -0.75 7.36
CA TYR A 43 3.24 0.34 6.57
C TYR A 43 4.77 0.37 6.49
N PRO A 44 5.55 0.12 7.58
CA PRO A 44 7.02 0.10 7.49
C PRO A 44 7.52 -0.94 6.48
N LEU A 45 7.08 -2.20 6.63
CA LEU A 45 7.45 -3.29 5.72
C LEU A 45 6.99 -3.02 4.28
N PHE A 46 5.79 -2.44 4.12
CA PHE A 46 5.28 -2.06 2.81
C PHE A 46 6.13 -0.97 2.15
N ARG A 47 6.60 0.01 2.93
CA ARG A 47 7.46 1.10 2.47
C ARG A 47 8.82 0.59 2.02
N ASP A 48 9.47 -0.27 2.81
CA ASP A 48 10.77 -0.85 2.46
C ASP A 48 10.70 -1.58 1.12
N LYS A 49 9.64 -2.37 0.90
CA LYS A 49 9.40 -3.08 -0.38
C LYS A 49 9.11 -2.15 -1.56
N MET A 50 8.62 -0.94 -1.31
CA MET A 50 8.42 0.06 -2.36
C MET A 50 9.72 0.81 -2.66
N GLU A 51 10.53 1.12 -1.65
CA GLU A 51 11.84 1.75 -1.81
C GLU A 51 12.84 0.83 -2.52
N GLU A 52 12.85 -0.48 -2.22
CA GLU A 52 13.63 -1.49 -2.96
C GLU A 52 13.34 -1.51 -4.47
N ARG A 53 12.18 -1.04 -4.92
CA ARG A 53 11.82 -0.95 -6.35
C ARG A 53 12.30 0.34 -7.00
N SER A 54 12.57 1.37 -6.20
CA SER A 54 13.02 2.67 -6.70
C SER A 54 14.54 2.72 -6.94
N ILE A 55 15.24 1.61 -6.62
CA ILE A 55 16.67 1.38 -6.85
C ILE A 55 16.84 0.60 -8.15
#